data_AF-A0A7S2S4V3-F1
#
_entry.id   AF-A0A7S2S4V3-F1
#
_cell.length_a   1.000
_cell.length_b   1.000
_cell.length_c   1.000
_cell.angle_alpha   90.00
_cell.angle_beta   90.00
_cell.angle_gamma   90.00
#
_symmetry.space_group_name_H-M   'P 1'
#
loop_
_entity.id
_entity.type
_entity.pdbx_description
1 polymer ?
#
loop_
_entity_poly.entity_id
_entity_poly.type
_entity_poly.pdbx_seq_one_letter_code
_entity_poly.pdbx_strand_id
1 'polypeptide(L)'
;KMLGDQGLPRQAYPSVFVLLTETLDTFGGLVFTRIRDKAINGAKNKSSAAQLRTNEFDPAIVCDDAKETCRNWFYKTACIRELLPRLYVEMSLLRCYRFLSADDFPRLFGRLASIIRGIGDPITALYARAYLIRQASAVYGDSAGRDRAYA
;
A
#
# COMPACT_ATOMS: atom_id res chain seq x y z
N LYS A 1 5.67 -19.20 4.15
CA LYS A 1 7.08 -19.11 4.61
C LYS A 1 8.02 -19.07 3.40
N MET A 2 8.12 -17.96 2.66
CA MET A 2 9.00 -17.92 1.45
C MET A 2 10.22 -17.02 1.63
N LEU A 3 10.07 -15.79 2.15
CA LEU A 3 11.19 -14.86 2.36
C LEU A 3 11.89 -14.98 3.72
N GLY A 4 11.33 -15.75 4.65
CA GLY A 4 11.91 -16.00 5.97
C GLY A 4 12.47 -17.41 6.15
N ASP A 5 12.53 -18.18 5.06
CA ASP A 5 13.04 -19.54 5.09
C ASP A 5 14.57 -19.53 4.91
N GLN A 6 15.30 -19.97 5.94
CA GLN A 6 16.77 -20.03 5.89
C GLN A 6 17.30 -21.13 4.96
N GLY A 7 16.41 -22.01 4.45
CA GLY A 7 16.76 -23.04 3.47
C GLY A 7 16.74 -22.56 2.01
N LEU A 8 16.27 -21.35 1.71
CA LEU A 8 16.24 -20.86 0.33
C LEU A 8 17.66 -20.52 -0.15
N PRO A 9 18.14 -21.09 -1.28
CA PRO A 9 19.41 -20.67 -1.86
C PRO A 9 19.40 -19.17 -2.13
N ARG A 10 20.45 -18.44 -1.70
CA ARG A 10 20.54 -16.98 -1.87
C ARG A 10 20.33 -16.51 -3.31
N GLN A 11 20.70 -17.35 -4.27
CA GLN A 11 20.55 -17.11 -5.71
C GLN A 11 19.10 -17.14 -6.20
N ALA A 12 18.20 -17.82 -5.47
CA ALA A 12 16.77 -17.90 -5.80
C ALA A 12 15.95 -16.75 -5.19
N TYR A 13 16.52 -16.01 -4.23
CA TYR A 13 15.85 -14.90 -3.55
C TYR A 13 15.31 -13.81 -4.51
N PRO A 14 16.05 -13.36 -5.54
CA PRO A 14 15.55 -12.38 -6.49
C PRO A 14 14.26 -12.83 -7.20
N SER A 15 14.23 -14.07 -7.69
CA SER A 15 13.06 -14.62 -8.41
C SER A 15 11.84 -14.74 -7.50
N VAL A 16 12.03 -15.25 -6.27
CA VAL A 16 10.95 -15.35 -5.27
C VAL A 16 10.44 -13.96 -4.88
N PHE A 17 11.34 -12.99 -4.73
CA PHE A 17 10.97 -11.60 -4.44
C PHE A 17 10.12 -10.98 -5.55
N VAL A 18 10.51 -11.14 -6.81
CA VAL A 18 9.72 -10.62 -7.95
C VAL A 18 8.32 -11.21 -7.93
N LEU A 19 8.18 -12.54 -7.90
CA LEU A 19 6.88 -13.22 -7.87
C LEU A 19 6.01 -12.78 -6.69
N LEU A 20 6.60 -12.67 -5.51
CA LEU A 20 5.87 -12.21 -4.33
C LEU A 20 5.36 -10.79 -4.52
N THR A 21 6.23 -9.87 -4.94
CA THR A 21 5.85 -8.46 -5.02
C THR A 21 4.86 -8.17 -6.14
N GLU A 22 4.92 -8.88 -7.27
CA GLU A 22 3.88 -8.81 -8.32
C GLU A 22 2.52 -9.30 -7.83
N THR A 23 2.51 -10.40 -7.08
CA THR A 23 1.29 -10.93 -6.46
C THR A 23 0.70 -9.92 -5.48
N LEU A 24 1.55 -9.32 -4.65
CA LEU A 24 1.15 -8.31 -3.67
C LEU A 24 0.65 -7.02 -4.33
N ASP A 25 1.26 -6.59 -5.42
CA ASP A 25 0.85 -5.41 -6.17
C ASP A 25 -0.52 -5.62 -6.81
N THR A 26 -0.75 -6.81 -7.38
CA THR A 26 -2.06 -7.22 -7.90
C THR A 26 -3.10 -7.20 -6.78
N PHE A 27 -2.79 -7.84 -5.65
CA PHE A 27 -3.66 -7.83 -4.46
C PHE A 27 -3.99 -6.40 -4.00
N GLY A 28 -2.97 -5.54 -3.84
CA GLY A 28 -3.15 -4.15 -3.41
C GLY A 28 -3.99 -3.35 -4.39
N GLY A 29 -3.79 -3.53 -5.69
CA GLY A 29 -4.58 -2.90 -6.75
C GLY A 29 -6.06 -3.33 -6.74
N LEU A 30 -6.33 -4.62 -6.50
CA LEU A 30 -7.70 -5.14 -6.38
C LEU A 30 -8.41 -4.58 -5.15
N VAL A 31 -7.73 -4.52 -4.00
CA VAL A 31 -8.27 -3.93 -2.78
C VAL A 31 -8.57 -2.45 -2.97
N PHE A 32 -7.62 -1.72 -3.55
CA PHE A 32 -7.79 -0.29 -3.85
C PHE A 32 -8.99 -0.04 -4.75
N THR A 33 -9.11 -0.80 -5.85
CA THR A 33 -10.22 -0.69 -6.80
C THR A 33 -11.55 -0.95 -6.12
N ARG A 34 -11.65 -2.01 -5.30
CA ARG A 34 -12.87 -2.33 -4.55
C ARG A 34 -13.30 -1.20 -3.61
N ILE A 35 -12.35 -0.61 -2.87
CA ILE A 35 -12.66 0.50 -1.95
C ILE A 35 -13.07 1.75 -2.74
N ARG A 36 -12.38 2.04 -3.85
CA ARG A 36 -12.69 3.16 -4.73
C ARG A 36 -14.10 3.04 -5.31
N ASP A 37 -14.47 1.87 -5.83
CA ASP A 37 -15.79 1.66 -6.41
C ASP A 37 -16.89 1.83 -5.35
N LYS A 38 -16.64 1.36 -4.11
CA LYS A 38 -17.54 1.61 -2.98
C LYS A 38 -17.65 3.10 -2.66
N ALA A 39 -16.54 3.84 -2.68
CA ALA A 39 -16.53 5.28 -2.45
C ALA A 39 -17.27 6.06 -3.54
N ILE A 40 -17.09 5.69 -4.81
CA ILE A 40 -17.78 6.30 -5.96
C ILE A 40 -19.29 6.07 -5.86
N ASN A 41 -19.71 4.85 -5.55
CA ASN A 41 -21.12 4.49 -5.44
C ASN A 41 -21.81 5.15 -4.24
N GLY A 42 -21.06 5.41 -3.16
CA GLY A 42 -21.54 6.12 -1.97
C GLY A 42 -21.29 7.63 -1.99
N ALA A 43 -20.83 8.20 -3.11
CA ALA A 43 -20.51 9.61 -3.19
C ALA A 43 -21.77 10.49 -3.05
N LYS A 44 -21.66 11.60 -2.31
CA LYS A 44 -22.79 12.50 -2.03
C LYS A 44 -23.32 13.23 -3.27
N ASN A 45 -22.46 13.48 -4.25
CA ASN A 45 -22.79 14.21 -5.47
C ASN A 45 -21.91 13.75 -6.66
N LYS A 46 -22.30 14.17 -7.87
CA LYS A 46 -21.61 13.79 -9.12
C LYS A 46 -20.18 14.33 -9.19
N SER A 47 -19.88 15.49 -8.60
CA SER A 47 -18.53 16.06 -8.57
C SER A 47 -17.57 15.23 -7.70
N SER A 48 -18.00 14.84 -6.49
CA SER A 48 -17.24 13.93 -5.61
C SER A 48 -16.99 12.59 -6.31
N ALA A 49 -18.01 12.05 -6.99
CA ALA A 49 -17.87 10.81 -7.75
C ALA A 49 -16.91 10.95 -8.96
N ALA A 50 -16.79 12.14 -9.55
CA ALA A 50 -15.85 12.42 -10.64
C ALA A 50 -14.41 12.52 -10.11
N GLN A 51 -14.18 13.24 -9.01
CA GLN A 51 -12.87 13.34 -8.35
C GLN A 51 -12.31 11.98 -7.91
N LEU A 52 -13.17 11.12 -7.34
CA LEU A 52 -12.76 9.76 -6.96
C LEU A 52 -12.41 8.88 -8.18
N ARG A 53 -12.95 9.16 -9.37
CA ARG A 53 -12.60 8.46 -10.62
C ARG A 53 -11.27 8.94 -11.21
N THR A 54 -10.93 10.21 -11.04
CA THR A 54 -9.66 10.80 -11.48
C THR A 54 -8.51 10.55 -10.50
N ASN A 55 -8.73 9.74 -9.45
CA ASN A 55 -7.80 9.49 -8.35
C ASN A 55 -7.38 10.76 -7.59
N GLU A 56 -8.18 11.83 -7.66
CA GLU A 56 -8.07 13.01 -6.81
C GLU A 56 -8.73 12.71 -5.46
N PHE A 57 -8.04 11.90 -4.66
CA PHE A 57 -8.54 11.47 -3.36
C PHE A 57 -8.38 12.58 -2.32
N ASP A 58 -9.51 13.15 -1.94
CA ASP A 58 -9.69 13.85 -0.67
C ASP A 58 -10.44 12.91 0.30
N PRO A 59 -9.86 12.54 1.46
CA PRO A 59 -10.57 11.77 2.47
C PRO A 59 -11.91 12.38 2.90
N ALA A 60 -12.12 13.69 2.78
CA ALA A 60 -13.37 14.35 3.13
C ALA A 60 -14.55 13.96 2.22
N ILE A 61 -14.29 13.63 0.95
CA ILE A 61 -15.32 13.25 -0.02
C ILE A 61 -15.62 11.75 -0.04
N VAL A 62 -14.83 10.93 0.67
CA VAL A 62 -15.01 9.49 0.79
C VAL A 62 -16.10 9.18 1.82
N CYS A 63 -17.09 8.37 1.45
CA CYS A 63 -18.17 7.95 2.35
C CYS A 63 -17.68 7.04 3.49
N ASP A 64 -18.39 7.06 4.62
CA ASP A 64 -18.00 6.32 5.83
C ASP A 64 -17.94 4.81 5.59
N ASP A 65 -18.84 4.26 4.78
CA ASP A 65 -18.85 2.85 4.40
C ASP A 65 -17.58 2.41 3.67
N ALA A 66 -17.00 3.28 2.83
CA ALA A 66 -15.75 3.01 2.14
C ALA A 66 -14.55 3.17 3.08
N LYS A 67 -14.56 4.19 3.95
CA LYS A 67 -13.55 4.37 5.01
C LYS A 67 -13.52 3.16 5.94
N GLU A 68 -14.67 2.68 6.37
CA GLU A 68 -14.80 1.51 7.24
C GLU A 68 -14.28 0.25 6.54
N THR A 69 -14.60 0.07 5.26
CA THR A 69 -14.03 -1.03 4.46
C THR A 69 -12.51 -0.94 4.39
N CYS A 70 -11.96 0.26 4.23
CA CYS A 70 -10.52 0.49 4.20
C CYS A 70 -9.86 0.19 5.56
N ARG A 71 -10.41 0.68 6.67
CA ARG A 71 -9.93 0.36 8.03
C ARG A 71 -9.93 -1.14 8.28
N ASN A 72 -10.99 -1.84 7.87
CA ASN A 72 -11.08 -3.29 8.02
C ASN A 72 -9.97 -4.05 7.28
N TRP A 73 -9.51 -3.57 6.12
CA TRP A 73 -8.33 -4.15 5.47
C TRP A 73 -7.07 -3.98 6.31
N PHE A 74 -6.85 -2.80 6.89
CA PHE A 74 -5.71 -2.58 7.80
C PHE A 74 -5.81 -3.39 9.09
N TYR A 75 -7.00 -3.52 9.68
CA TYR A 75 -7.21 -4.36 10.86
C TYR A 75 -6.94 -5.84 10.57
N LYS A 76 -7.41 -6.35 9.43
CA LYS A 76 -7.09 -7.73 8.99
C LYS A 76 -5.60 -7.93 8.78
N THR A 77 -4.91 -6.97 8.17
CA THR A 77 -3.44 -7.02 8.02
C THR A 77 -2.74 -7.00 9.37
N ALA A 78 -3.19 -6.18 10.33
CA ALA A 78 -2.61 -6.09 11.67
C ALA A 78 -2.70 -7.41 12.45
N CYS A 79 -3.71 -8.25 12.17
CA CYS A 79 -3.89 -9.57 12.78
C CYS A 79 -2.87 -10.63 12.31
N ILE A 80 -2.08 -10.37 11.27
CA ILE A 80 -1.02 -11.29 10.83
C ILE A 80 0.10 -11.31 11.89
N ARG A 81 0.41 -12.49 12.42
CA ARG A 81 1.35 -12.66 13.54
C ARG A 81 2.81 -12.57 13.09
N GLU A 82 3.10 -13.07 11.90
CA GLU A 82 4.43 -13.08 11.32
C GLU A 82 4.82 -11.70 10.79
N LEU A 83 6.04 -11.25 11.14
CA LEU A 83 6.53 -9.92 10.81
C LEU A 83 6.59 -9.67 9.29
N LEU A 84 7.26 -10.54 8.54
CA LEU A 84 7.50 -10.32 7.11
C LEU A 84 6.19 -10.31 6.30
N PRO A 85 5.31 -11.33 6.41
CA PRO A 85 4.05 -11.31 5.67
C PRO A 85 3.20 -10.08 6.02
N ARG A 86 3.11 -9.72 7.31
CA ARG A 86 2.38 -8.51 7.73
C ARG A 86 2.93 -7.26 7.07
N LEU A 87 4.24 -7.08 7.16
CA LEU A 87 4.95 -5.92 6.62
C LEU A 87 4.75 -5.78 5.11
N TYR A 88 4.89 -6.87 4.35
CA TYR A 88 4.71 -6.87 2.90
C TYR A 88 3.27 -6.60 2.46
N VAL A 89 2.28 -7.19 3.15
CA VAL A 89 0.86 -6.90 2.89
C VAL A 89 0.51 -5.46 3.27
N GLU A 90 1.07 -4.94 4.35
CA GLU A 90 0.87 -3.55 4.73
C GLU A 90 1.44 -2.57 3.70
N MET A 91 2.64 -2.85 3.17
CA MET A 91 3.25 -2.07 2.09
C MET A 91 2.40 -2.11 0.81
N SER A 92 1.82 -3.24 0.44
CA SER A 92 0.99 -3.33 -0.78
C SER A 92 -0.34 -2.58 -0.67
N LEU A 93 -0.80 -2.32 0.56
CA LEU A 93 -2.00 -1.54 0.84
C LEU A 93 -1.73 -0.04 1.05
N LEU A 94 -0.48 0.43 0.90
CA LEU A 94 -0.12 1.83 1.18
C LEU A 94 -1.00 2.85 0.44
N ARG A 95 -1.32 2.60 -0.84
CA ARG A 95 -2.19 3.48 -1.63
C ARG A 95 -3.60 3.62 -1.03
N CYS A 96 -4.08 2.61 -0.29
CA CYS A 96 -5.38 2.66 0.35
C CYS A 96 -5.43 3.65 1.53
N TYR A 97 -4.30 4.08 2.09
CA TYR A 97 -4.31 5.12 3.14
C TYR A 97 -4.92 6.45 2.65
N ARG A 98 -4.92 6.71 1.33
CA ARG A 98 -5.58 7.88 0.72
C ARG A 98 -7.08 7.98 1.03
N PHE A 99 -7.74 6.87 1.33
CA PHE A 99 -9.16 6.89 1.72
C PHE A 99 -9.37 7.39 3.16
N LEU A 100 -8.32 7.40 3.98
CA LEU A 100 -8.40 7.68 5.41
C LEU A 100 -7.74 9.01 5.80
N SER A 101 -6.63 9.38 5.15
CA SER A 101 -5.86 10.59 5.48
C SER A 101 -5.14 11.13 4.24
N ALA A 102 -4.97 12.45 4.19
CA ALA A 102 -4.32 13.16 3.08
C ALA A 102 -2.79 13.19 3.24
N ASP A 103 -2.27 13.35 4.47
CA ASP A 103 -0.89 13.78 4.71
C ASP A 103 -0.07 12.88 5.66
N ASP A 104 -0.55 11.69 5.99
CA ASP A 104 0.14 10.80 6.94
C ASP A 104 1.27 9.95 6.33
N PHE A 105 1.51 10.05 5.01
CA PHE A 105 2.48 9.21 4.30
C PHE A 105 3.91 9.28 4.84
N PRO A 106 4.51 10.46 5.13
CA PRO A 106 5.86 10.52 5.69
C PRO A 106 6.00 9.77 7.01
N ARG A 107 5.00 9.88 7.89
CA ARG A 107 4.95 9.18 9.18
C ARG A 107 4.81 7.66 8.96
N LEU A 108 3.97 7.23 8.03
CA LEU A 108 3.78 5.82 7.68
C LEU A 108 5.08 5.21 7.14
N PHE A 109 5.75 5.86 6.19
CA PHE A 109 7.02 5.39 5.65
C PHE A 109 8.11 5.34 6.72
N GLY A 110 8.19 6.35 7.59
CA GLY A 110 9.13 6.36 8.71
C GLY A 110 8.93 5.17 9.67
N ARG A 111 7.67 4.82 9.96
CA ARG A 111 7.34 3.63 10.77
C ARG A 111 7.74 2.34 10.06
N LEU A 112 7.37 2.16 8.79
CA LEU A 112 7.71 0.95 8.01
C LEU A 112 9.24 0.78 7.87
N ALA A 113 9.97 1.87 7.60
CA ALA A 113 11.42 1.86 7.55
C ALA A 113 12.05 1.45 8.90
N SER A 114 11.47 1.91 10.01
CA SER A 114 11.92 1.53 11.36
C SER A 114 11.68 0.05 11.65
N ILE A 115 10.56 -0.50 11.19
CA ILE A 115 10.27 -1.95 11.28
C ILE A 115 11.30 -2.74 10.47
N ILE A 116 11.60 -2.32 9.23
CA ILE A 116 12.58 -3.00 8.36
C ILE A 116 13.98 -3.00 8.98
N ARG A 117 14.35 -1.96 9.75
CA ARG A 117 15.63 -1.90 10.47
C ARG A 117 15.80 -3.05 11.48
N GLY A 118 14.71 -3.59 12.01
CA GLY A 118 14.72 -4.73 12.94
C GLY A 118 14.86 -6.11 12.29
N ILE A 119 14.91 -6.19 10.95
CA ILE A 119 15.09 -7.46 10.23
C ILE A 119 16.57 -7.86 10.31
N GLY A 120 16.86 -8.99 10.95
CA GLY A 120 18.24 -9.48 11.16
C GLY A 120 18.93 -10.01 9.90
N ASP A 121 18.18 -10.56 8.94
CA ASP A 121 18.75 -11.03 7.67
C ASP A 121 18.97 -9.86 6.70
N PRO A 122 20.21 -9.56 6.29
CA PRO A 122 20.52 -8.37 5.50
C PRO A 122 19.92 -8.41 4.09
N ILE A 123 19.78 -9.59 3.48
CA ILE A 123 19.19 -9.76 2.15
C ILE A 123 17.70 -9.44 2.22
N THR A 124 16.99 -10.02 3.17
CA THR A 124 15.57 -9.76 3.41
C THR A 124 15.31 -8.29 3.73
N ALA A 125 16.15 -7.69 4.56
CA ALA A 125 16.04 -6.28 4.89
C ALA A 125 16.26 -5.39 3.65
N LEU A 126 17.23 -5.71 2.78
CA LEU A 126 17.49 -4.98 1.53
C LEU A 126 16.28 -5.03 0.60
N TYR A 127 15.71 -6.22 0.37
CA TYR A 127 14.56 -6.39 -0.50
C TYR A 127 13.29 -5.74 0.06
N ALA A 128 13.08 -5.77 1.38
CA ALA A 128 11.99 -5.05 2.01
C ALA A 128 12.12 -3.53 1.82
N ARG A 129 13.34 -2.96 1.92
CA ARG A 129 13.59 -1.54 1.61
C ARG A 129 13.30 -1.23 0.15
N ALA A 130 13.75 -2.09 -0.78
CA ALA A 130 13.50 -1.90 -2.20
C ALA A 130 11.99 -1.86 -2.50
N TYR A 131 11.21 -2.76 -1.91
CA TYR A 131 9.75 -2.74 -2.06
C TYR A 131 9.11 -1.49 -1.43
N LEU A 132 9.55 -1.07 -0.24
CA LEU A 132 9.06 0.16 0.40
C LEU A 132 9.30 1.39 -0.49
N ILE A 133 10.51 1.54 -1.03
CA ILE A 133 10.86 2.67 -1.92
C ILE A 133 10.00 2.63 -3.18
N ARG A 134 9.77 1.46 -3.76
CA ARG A 134 8.91 1.30 -4.95
C ARG A 134 7.47 1.70 -4.66
N GLN A 135 6.90 1.28 -3.53
CA GLN A 135 5.55 1.68 -3.12
C GLN A 135 5.46 3.18 -2.81
N ALA A 136 6.46 3.75 -2.12
CA ALA A 136 6.52 5.18 -1.86
C ALA A 136 6.59 5.98 -3.17
N SER A 137 7.42 5.55 -4.12
CA SER A 137 7.50 6.15 -5.46
C SER A 137 6.17 6.09 -6.20
N ALA A 138 5.44 4.97 -6.12
CA ALA A 138 4.10 4.88 -6.73
C ALA A 138 3.10 5.87 -6.09
N VAL A 139 3.12 6.01 -4.77
CA VAL A 139 2.25 6.96 -4.05
C VAL A 139 2.61 8.40 -4.41
N TYR A 140 3.89 8.78 -4.40
CA TYR A 140 4.31 10.14 -4.74
C TYR A 140 4.26 10.43 -6.25
N GLY A 141 4.45 9.43 -7.11
CA GLY A 141 4.32 9.54 -8.56
C GLY A 141 2.88 9.83 -9.01
N ASP A 142 1.90 9.14 -8.40
CA ASP A 142 0.47 9.50 -8.51
C ASP A 142 0.21 10.95 -8.04
N SER A 143 1.07 11.49 -7.17
CA SER A 143 0.95 12.85 -6.65
C SER A 143 1.58 13.89 -7.57
N ALA A 144 2.75 13.60 -8.16
CA ALA A 144 3.51 14.49 -9.05
C ALA A 144 2.91 14.59 -10.47
N GLY A 145 2.14 13.58 -10.90
CA GLY A 145 1.29 13.70 -12.09
C GLY A 145 0.24 14.81 -11.96
N ARG A 146 -0.13 15.19 -10.73
CA ARG A 146 -1.07 16.28 -10.45
C ARG A 146 -0.42 17.65 -10.70
N ASP A 147 0.80 17.88 -10.22
CA ASP A 147 1.48 19.19 -10.38
C ASP A 147 1.79 19.55 -11.83
N ARG A 148 1.91 18.54 -12.72
CA ARG A 148 2.13 18.75 -14.16
C ARG A 148 0.85 18.90 -14.98
N ALA A 149 -0.31 18.48 -14.47
CA ALA A 149 -1.59 18.60 -15.18
C ALA A 149 -2.21 20.01 -15.04
N TYR A 150 -1.70 20.82 -14.11
CA TYR A 150 -2.16 22.18 -13.80
C TYR A 150 -1.11 23.27 -14.14
N ALA A 151 -0.03 22.92 -14.86
CA ALA A 151 0.99 23.83 -15.37
C ALA A 151 0.94 23.88 -16.91
#